data_AF-A0A965T995-F1
#
_entry.id   AF-A0A965T995-F1
#
_cell.length_a   1.000
_cell.length_b   1.000
_cell.length_c   1.000
_cell.angle_alpha   90.00
_cell.angle_beta   90.00
_cell.angle_gamma   90.00
#
_symmetry.space_group_name_H-M   'P 1'
#
loop_
_entity.id
_entity.type
_entity.pdbx_description
1 polymer ?
#
loop_
_entity_poly.entity_id
_entity_poly.type
_entity_poly.pdbx_seq_one_letter_code
_entity_poly.pdbx_strand_id
1 'polypeptide(L)'
;MVRAIVGGNWGDEGKGKLTDCLAEDADIVVRFQGGANAGHTVINDYGKFALHILPSGVFRQNVTNIIAQGVAFDHVSFFGELDMLSAKSVPESKIIISERAQIMMPYHILFDKLEENRLGKDSFGSTKSGIAPFYSDKCLKTGFQISELYADGFKDKLKRVYEFKSAYAEALYGKKASDDEALNYEYIYKYLITCRDKIKPFVRDTTAFLNNAYRENKNILLEGQLGSLRDPDNGI
;
A
#
# COMPACT_ATOMS: atom_id res chain seq x y z
N MET A 1 15.93 6.80 -18.51
CA MET A 1 16.71 7.21 -17.30
C MET A 1 15.94 6.77 -16.05
N VAL A 2 16.62 6.39 -14.95
CA VAL A 2 15.94 6.05 -13.68
C VAL A 2 16.37 7.03 -12.60
N ARG A 3 15.40 7.66 -11.91
CA ARG A 3 15.64 8.59 -10.80
C ARG A 3 14.83 8.15 -9.58
N ALA A 4 15.36 8.36 -8.38
CA ALA A 4 14.66 8.09 -7.13
C ALA A 4 14.55 9.36 -6.30
N ILE A 5 13.38 9.60 -5.73
CA ILE A 5 13.14 10.64 -4.73
C ILE A 5 12.96 9.95 -3.39
N VAL A 6 13.88 10.23 -2.46
CA VAL A 6 13.87 9.65 -1.11
C VAL A 6 13.98 10.76 -0.07
N GLY A 7 13.44 10.51 1.12
CA GLY A 7 13.50 11.46 2.22
C GLY A 7 14.80 11.28 2.96
N GLY A 8 15.57 12.35 3.16
CA GLY A 8 16.82 12.28 3.93
C GLY A 8 16.64 12.28 5.45
N ASN A 9 15.40 12.50 5.92
CA ASN A 9 15.08 12.67 7.33
C ASN A 9 13.93 11.72 7.74
N TRP A 10 12.88 12.26 8.37
CA TRP A 10 11.83 11.53 9.10
C TRP A 10 10.55 11.35 8.26
N GLY A 11 10.49 11.89 7.04
CA GLY A 11 9.39 11.65 6.10
C GLY A 11 8.59 12.86 5.61
N ASP A 12 8.74 14.04 6.22
CA ASP A 12 7.94 15.24 5.89
C ASP A 12 8.75 16.32 5.12
N GLU A 13 9.64 15.90 4.23
CA GLU A 13 10.57 16.80 3.52
C GLU A 13 9.98 17.40 2.23
N GLY A 14 8.67 17.24 1.97
CA GLY A 14 8.02 17.76 0.77
C GLY A 14 8.28 16.96 -0.50
N LYS A 15 8.63 15.67 -0.40
CA LYS A 15 8.89 14.76 -1.53
C LYS A 15 7.79 14.75 -2.58
N GLY A 16 6.52 14.79 -2.17
CA GLY A 16 5.39 14.77 -3.09
C GLY A 16 5.39 15.96 -4.05
N LYS A 17 5.78 17.15 -3.58
CA LYS A 17 5.90 18.35 -4.44
C LYS A 17 7.02 18.19 -5.46
N LEU A 18 8.17 17.66 -5.04
CA LEU A 18 9.29 17.39 -5.95
C LEU A 18 8.93 16.30 -6.96
N THR A 19 8.20 15.27 -6.52
CA THR A 19 7.72 14.17 -7.37
C THR A 19 6.75 14.68 -8.41
N ASP A 20 5.77 15.50 -8.04
CA ASP A 20 4.82 16.11 -8.98
C ASP A 20 5.52 17.00 -10.02
N CYS A 21 6.54 17.77 -9.60
CA CYS A 21 7.35 18.58 -10.51
C CYS A 21 8.17 17.73 -11.48
N LEU A 22 8.83 16.66 -10.99
CA LEU A 22 9.66 15.78 -11.82
C LEU A 22 8.85 14.76 -12.64
N ALA A 23 7.58 14.54 -12.28
CA ALA A 23 6.66 13.67 -13.01
C ALA A 23 6.28 14.24 -14.39
N GLU A 24 6.48 15.53 -14.64
CA GLU A 24 6.23 16.16 -15.95
C GLU A 24 7.10 15.55 -17.06
N ASP A 25 8.34 15.20 -16.75
CA ASP A 25 9.30 14.59 -17.69
C ASP A 25 9.34 13.05 -17.60
N ALA A 26 8.51 12.45 -16.74
CA ALA A 26 8.49 11.02 -16.51
C ALA A 26 7.56 10.30 -17.50
N ASP A 27 7.95 9.12 -17.96
CA ASP A 27 7.02 8.19 -18.60
C ASP A 27 6.27 7.34 -17.55
N ILE A 28 6.95 7.05 -16.43
CA ILE A 28 6.49 6.14 -15.38
C ILE A 28 6.82 6.70 -14.01
N VAL A 29 5.86 6.71 -13.09
CA VAL A 29 6.07 6.98 -11.66
C VAL A 29 5.74 5.73 -10.85
N VAL A 30 6.64 5.32 -9.96
CA VAL A 30 6.54 4.06 -9.21
C VAL A 30 6.58 4.33 -7.71
N ARG A 31 5.50 3.99 -6.99
CA ARG A 31 5.54 3.85 -5.53
C ARG A 31 6.05 2.46 -5.19
N PHE A 32 7.16 2.37 -4.47
CA PHE A 32 7.88 1.10 -4.29
C PHE A 32 7.88 0.54 -2.87
N GLN A 33 7.46 1.30 -1.86
CA GLN A 33 7.39 0.86 -0.47
C GLN A 33 6.36 1.68 0.34
N GLY A 34 6.16 1.26 1.59
CA GLY A 34 5.27 1.85 2.56
C GLY A 34 3.81 1.53 2.26
N GLY A 35 2.84 2.35 2.64
CA GLY A 35 1.41 2.09 2.45
C GLY A 35 0.56 3.34 2.65
N ALA A 36 -0.66 3.20 3.16
CA ALA A 36 -1.54 4.34 3.40
C ALA A 36 -1.12 5.24 4.60
N ASN A 37 -0.05 4.87 5.31
CA ASN A 37 0.40 5.47 6.57
C ASN A 37 1.04 6.85 6.45
N ALA A 38 1.54 7.17 5.27
CA ALA A 38 2.05 8.49 4.96
C ALA A 38 1.42 8.95 3.64
N GLY A 39 1.12 10.22 3.55
CA GLY A 39 0.60 10.80 2.33
C GLY A 39 1.41 12.01 1.94
N HIS A 40 1.13 12.53 0.75
CA HIS A 40 1.55 13.86 0.39
C HIS A 40 0.35 14.62 -0.15
N THR A 41 0.35 15.92 0.12
CA THR A 41 -0.64 16.81 -0.46
C THR A 41 -0.13 17.33 -1.79
N VAL A 42 -0.91 17.13 -2.86
CA VAL A 42 -0.70 17.78 -4.15
C VAL A 42 -1.71 18.92 -4.27
N ILE A 43 -1.22 20.08 -4.73
CA ILE A 43 -2.06 21.23 -5.06
C ILE A 43 -1.79 21.56 -6.53
N ASN A 44 -2.82 21.41 -7.35
CA ASN A 44 -2.77 21.69 -8.79
C ASN A 44 -4.08 22.35 -9.25
N ASP A 45 -4.28 22.46 -10.56
CA ASP A 45 -5.44 23.12 -11.16
C ASP A 45 -6.78 22.42 -10.84
N TYR A 46 -6.76 21.14 -10.45
CA TYR A 46 -7.92 20.40 -9.98
C TYR A 46 -8.19 20.60 -8.47
N GLY A 47 -7.31 21.33 -7.78
CA GLY A 47 -7.40 21.68 -6.37
C GLY A 47 -6.41 20.92 -5.48
N LYS A 48 -6.78 20.78 -4.20
CA LYS A 48 -5.98 20.10 -3.16
C LYS A 48 -6.37 18.62 -3.03
N PHE A 49 -5.40 17.72 -3.07
CA PHE A 49 -5.58 16.27 -2.94
C PHE A 49 -4.59 15.70 -1.93
N ALA A 50 -5.05 14.81 -1.06
CA ALA A 50 -4.18 14.02 -0.19
C ALA A 50 -4.06 12.62 -0.79
N LEU A 51 -2.89 12.27 -1.28
CA LEU A 51 -2.59 10.95 -1.85
C LEU A 51 -1.76 10.14 -0.87
N HIS A 52 -2.12 8.88 -0.68
CA HIS A 52 -1.42 7.94 0.19
C HIS A 52 -0.92 6.72 -0.59
N ILE A 53 -1.78 6.11 -1.40
CA ILE A 53 -1.45 4.93 -2.21
C ILE A 53 -1.09 5.32 -3.64
N LEU A 54 -1.86 6.22 -4.27
CA LEU A 54 -1.60 6.64 -5.64
C LEU A 54 -0.25 7.37 -5.73
N PRO A 55 0.56 7.08 -6.76
CA PRO A 55 1.74 7.89 -7.05
C PRO A 55 1.36 9.32 -7.49
N SER A 56 2.24 10.31 -7.25
CA SER A 56 1.95 11.72 -7.58
C SER A 56 1.70 11.96 -9.08
N GLY A 57 2.21 11.07 -9.95
CA GLY A 57 2.01 11.15 -11.40
C GLY A 57 0.56 10.93 -11.86
N VAL A 58 -0.37 10.63 -10.95
CA VAL A 58 -1.78 10.36 -11.25
C VAL A 58 -2.49 11.54 -11.94
N PHE A 59 -1.99 12.76 -11.78
CA PHE A 59 -2.55 13.95 -12.43
C PHE A 59 -2.08 14.14 -13.88
N ARG A 60 -1.14 13.33 -14.36
CA ARG A 60 -0.52 13.45 -15.68
C ARG A 60 -0.95 12.30 -16.59
N GLN A 61 -1.72 12.60 -17.64
CA GLN A 61 -2.31 11.60 -18.55
C GLN A 61 -1.29 10.77 -19.34
N ASN A 62 -0.10 11.33 -19.52
CA ASN A 62 0.99 10.73 -20.27
C ASN A 62 1.78 9.73 -19.41
N VAL A 63 1.61 9.80 -18.09
CA VAL A 63 2.39 9.04 -17.10
C VAL A 63 1.67 7.74 -16.74
N THR A 64 2.42 6.65 -16.71
CA THR A 64 1.97 5.39 -16.11
C THR A 64 2.34 5.34 -14.64
N ASN A 65 1.35 5.14 -13.78
CA ASN A 65 1.49 5.10 -12.33
C ASN A 65 1.52 3.65 -11.85
N ILE A 66 2.57 3.28 -11.12
CA ILE A 66 2.78 1.90 -10.67
C ILE A 66 2.78 1.83 -9.14
N ILE A 67 1.98 0.91 -8.60
CA ILE A 67 2.05 0.47 -7.22
C ILE A 67 2.80 -0.86 -7.20
N ALA A 68 4.06 -0.84 -6.77
CA ALA A 68 4.93 -2.01 -6.84
C ALA A 68 4.75 -2.94 -5.63
N GLN A 69 5.34 -4.14 -5.74
CA GLN A 69 5.21 -5.21 -4.76
C GLN A 69 5.73 -4.90 -3.35
N GLY A 70 6.51 -3.83 -3.18
CA GLY A 70 7.00 -3.40 -1.87
C GLY A 70 5.95 -2.67 -1.03
N VAL A 71 4.88 -2.16 -1.64
CA VAL A 71 3.80 -1.41 -0.98
C VAL A 71 2.84 -2.33 -0.21
N ALA A 72 2.44 -1.88 0.97
CA ALA A 72 1.31 -2.36 1.74
C ALA A 72 0.01 -1.84 1.12
N PHE A 73 -0.53 -2.61 0.18
CA PHE A 73 -1.59 -2.17 -0.69
C PHE A 73 -2.95 -2.19 0.04
N ASP A 74 -3.43 -1.00 0.42
CA ASP A 74 -4.77 -0.80 0.95
C ASP A 74 -5.74 -0.47 -0.20
N HIS A 75 -6.58 -1.43 -0.54
CA HIS A 75 -7.54 -1.26 -1.62
C HIS A 75 -8.69 -0.29 -1.27
N VAL A 76 -9.00 -0.11 0.01
CA VAL A 76 -10.02 0.86 0.45
C VAL A 76 -9.50 2.27 0.23
N SER A 77 -8.27 2.57 0.68
CA SER A 77 -7.62 3.86 0.41
C SER A 77 -7.45 4.10 -1.09
N PHE A 78 -7.00 3.09 -1.84
CA PHE A 78 -6.84 3.19 -3.30
C PHE A 78 -8.13 3.61 -4.01
N PHE A 79 -9.25 2.91 -3.76
CA PHE A 79 -10.52 3.28 -4.40
C PHE A 79 -11.09 4.60 -3.88
N GLY A 80 -10.91 4.91 -2.59
CA GLY A 80 -11.31 6.21 -2.05
C GLY A 80 -10.54 7.38 -2.69
N GLU A 81 -9.25 7.19 -2.98
CA GLU A 81 -8.46 8.18 -3.73
C GLU A 81 -8.93 8.30 -5.18
N LEU A 82 -9.25 7.19 -5.86
CA LEU A 82 -9.82 7.24 -7.22
C LEU A 82 -11.17 7.97 -7.26
N ASP A 83 -12.04 7.70 -6.30
CA ASP A 83 -13.35 8.38 -6.18
C ASP A 83 -13.14 9.89 -5.94
N MET A 84 -12.15 10.28 -5.13
CA MET A 84 -11.78 11.68 -4.89
C MET A 84 -11.30 12.37 -6.17
N LEU A 85 -10.47 11.70 -6.97
CA LEU A 85 -10.00 12.21 -8.25
C LEU A 85 -11.17 12.40 -9.23
N SER A 86 -12.04 11.38 -9.35
CA SER A 86 -13.21 11.42 -10.23
C SER A 86 -14.20 12.52 -9.83
N ALA A 87 -14.47 12.70 -8.53
CA ALA A 87 -15.36 13.74 -8.02
C ALA A 87 -14.90 15.16 -8.34
N LYS A 88 -13.60 15.36 -8.61
CA LYS A 88 -13.00 16.64 -9.03
C LYS A 88 -12.70 16.69 -10.52
N SER A 89 -13.27 15.77 -11.30
CA SER A 89 -13.11 15.69 -12.76
C SER A 89 -11.64 15.59 -13.21
N VAL A 90 -10.79 14.98 -12.38
CA VAL A 90 -9.43 14.61 -12.80
C VAL A 90 -9.57 13.49 -13.84
N PRO A 91 -8.97 13.62 -15.04
CA PRO A 91 -9.10 12.58 -16.06
C PRO A 91 -8.43 11.27 -15.62
N GLU A 92 -8.99 10.15 -16.05
CA GLU A 92 -8.53 8.81 -15.65
C GLU A 92 -7.07 8.57 -16.04
N SER A 93 -6.24 8.16 -15.08
CA SER A 93 -4.82 7.92 -15.31
C SER A 93 -4.51 6.45 -15.59
N LYS A 94 -3.37 6.20 -16.23
CA LYS A 94 -2.87 4.83 -16.44
C LYS A 94 -2.30 4.30 -15.14
N ILE A 95 -2.97 3.33 -14.52
CA ILE A 95 -2.54 2.75 -13.25
C ILE A 95 -2.25 1.26 -13.45
N ILE A 96 -1.13 0.81 -12.86
CA ILE A 96 -0.75 -0.59 -12.80
C ILE A 96 -0.46 -0.97 -11.34
N ILE A 97 -1.05 -2.06 -10.88
CA ILE A 97 -0.79 -2.66 -9.58
C ILE A 97 -0.01 -3.96 -9.80
N SER A 98 1.08 -4.13 -9.05
CA SER A 98 1.84 -5.37 -9.09
C SER A 98 0.99 -6.55 -8.62
N GLU A 99 0.94 -7.61 -9.41
CA GLU A 99 0.33 -8.89 -8.99
C GLU A 99 1.00 -9.50 -7.74
N ARG A 100 2.20 -9.03 -7.37
CA ARG A 100 2.95 -9.45 -6.18
C ARG A 100 2.80 -8.51 -5.00
N ALA A 101 2.09 -7.38 -5.15
CA ALA A 101 1.74 -6.55 -4.00
C ALA A 101 0.86 -7.35 -3.04
N GLN A 102 1.12 -7.18 -1.75
CA GLN A 102 0.33 -7.81 -0.69
C GLN A 102 -0.71 -6.83 -0.15
N ILE A 103 -1.86 -7.38 0.23
CA ILE A 103 -3.03 -6.61 0.64
C ILE A 103 -2.91 -6.25 2.13
N MET A 104 -3.10 -4.97 2.44
CA MET A 104 -3.31 -4.49 3.81
C MET A 104 -4.64 -5.05 4.31
N MET A 105 -4.61 -5.80 5.40
CA MET A 105 -5.77 -6.48 5.95
C MET A 105 -6.38 -5.71 7.11
N PRO A 106 -7.70 -5.79 7.34
CA PRO A 106 -8.34 -5.14 8.48
C PRO A 106 -7.72 -5.53 9.83
N TYR A 107 -7.33 -6.81 9.97
CA TYR A 107 -6.67 -7.28 11.18
C TYR A 107 -5.26 -6.68 11.38
N HIS A 108 -4.58 -6.20 10.33
CA HIS A 108 -3.31 -5.50 10.51
C HIS A 108 -3.52 -4.21 11.28
N ILE A 109 -4.55 -3.43 10.92
CA ILE A 109 -4.93 -2.20 11.62
C ILE A 109 -5.35 -2.53 13.07
N LEU A 110 -6.10 -3.61 13.26
CA LEU A 110 -6.49 -4.06 14.60
C LEU A 110 -5.26 -4.42 15.45
N PHE A 111 -4.35 -5.26 14.95
CA PHE A 111 -3.16 -5.66 15.70
C PHE A 111 -2.25 -4.49 16.04
N ASP A 112 -2.12 -3.51 15.16
CA ASP A 112 -1.35 -2.29 15.41
C ASP A 112 -1.95 -1.51 16.59
N LYS A 113 -3.28 -1.34 16.62
CA LYS A 113 -3.98 -0.69 17.74
C LYS A 113 -3.87 -1.48 19.04
N LEU A 114 -4.02 -2.82 18.97
CA LEU A 114 -3.94 -3.69 20.14
C LEU A 114 -2.55 -3.66 20.76
N GLU A 115 -1.51 -3.67 19.94
CA GLU A 115 -0.12 -3.65 20.40
C GLU A 115 0.26 -2.32 21.04
N GLU A 116 -0.08 -1.19 20.41
CA GLU A 116 0.13 0.14 21.02
C GLU A 116 -0.59 0.28 22.37
N ASN A 117 -1.81 -0.25 22.48
CA ASN A 117 -2.56 -0.25 23.73
C ASN A 117 -1.92 -1.17 24.79
N ARG A 118 -1.41 -2.34 24.38
CA ARG A 118 -0.75 -3.32 25.27
C ARG A 118 0.54 -2.76 25.86
N LEU A 119 1.31 -2.03 25.05
CA LEU A 119 2.58 -1.40 25.47
C LEU A 119 2.37 -0.15 26.32
N GLY A 120 1.27 0.59 26.11
CA GLY A 120 0.93 1.75 26.93
C GLY A 120 2.00 2.83 26.89
N LYS A 121 2.75 3.00 27.99
CA LYS A 121 3.83 3.99 28.08
C LYS A 121 5.03 3.66 27.19
N ASP A 122 5.21 2.39 26.88
CA ASP A 122 6.30 1.89 26.04
C ASP A 122 5.85 1.73 24.56
N SER A 123 4.80 2.44 24.16
CA SER A 123 4.29 2.42 22.78
C SER A 123 5.30 3.00 21.80
N PHE A 124 5.24 2.54 20.54
CA PHE A 124 6.16 2.95 19.48
C PHE A 124 5.74 4.28 18.82
N GLY A 125 4.53 4.76 19.09
CA GLY A 125 3.98 5.94 18.41
C GLY A 125 3.57 5.62 16.98
N SER A 126 2.97 4.45 16.78
CA SER A 126 2.51 4.00 15.47
C SER A 126 1.41 4.90 14.92
N THR A 127 1.31 4.98 13.59
CA THR A 127 0.19 5.62 12.88
C THR A 127 -1.12 4.84 13.03
N LYS A 128 -1.09 3.65 13.65
CA LYS A 128 -2.26 2.77 13.85
C LYS A 128 -2.95 2.41 12.53
N SER A 129 -2.15 2.29 11.48
CA SER A 129 -2.58 2.02 10.10
C SER A 129 -2.16 0.63 9.61
N GLY A 130 -1.65 -0.23 10.49
CA GLY A 130 -1.39 -1.64 10.20
C GLY A 130 -0.05 -1.94 9.53
N ILE A 131 0.85 -0.95 9.37
CA ILE A 131 2.09 -1.13 8.60
C ILE A 131 3.04 -2.16 9.20
N ALA A 132 3.32 -2.08 10.50
CA ALA A 132 4.22 -3.03 11.15
C ALA A 132 3.65 -4.46 11.14
N PRO A 133 2.37 -4.70 11.52
CA PRO A 133 1.76 -6.03 11.37
C PRO A 133 1.74 -6.54 9.92
N PHE A 134 1.52 -5.65 8.95
CA PHE A 134 1.57 -6.01 7.53
C PHE A 134 2.96 -6.49 7.09
N TYR A 135 4.02 -5.71 7.39
CA TYR A 135 5.38 -6.09 7.01
C TYR A 135 5.87 -7.32 7.79
N SER A 136 5.40 -7.51 9.03
CA SER A 136 5.60 -8.76 9.77
C SER A 136 5.02 -9.96 9.01
N ASP A 137 3.77 -9.87 8.54
CA ASP A 137 3.15 -10.94 7.74
C ASP A 137 3.84 -11.18 6.40
N LYS A 138 4.39 -10.13 5.80
CA LYS A 138 5.21 -10.24 4.59
C LYS A 138 6.46 -11.06 4.84
N CYS A 139 7.17 -10.80 5.94
CA CYS A 139 8.37 -11.54 6.35
C CYS A 139 8.04 -12.98 6.78
N LEU A 140 6.92 -13.19 7.47
CA LEU A 140 6.41 -14.51 7.87
C LEU A 140 5.79 -15.31 6.72
N LYS A 141 5.60 -14.69 5.54
CA LYS A 141 4.96 -15.28 4.36
C LYS A 141 3.49 -15.69 4.59
N THR A 142 2.83 -14.99 5.50
CA THR A 142 1.42 -15.20 5.88
C THR A 142 0.48 -14.18 5.21
N GLY A 143 1.01 -13.06 4.69
CA GLY A 143 0.22 -12.07 3.94
C GLY A 143 -0.32 -12.59 2.60
N PHE A 144 -1.35 -11.93 2.06
CA PHE A 144 -2.00 -12.31 0.80
C PHE A 144 -1.50 -11.45 -0.36
N GLN A 145 -0.81 -12.08 -1.33
CA GLN A 145 -0.48 -11.43 -2.60
C GLN A 145 -1.71 -11.39 -3.50
N ILE A 146 -1.81 -10.37 -4.34
CA ILE A 146 -2.91 -10.21 -5.30
C ILE A 146 -3.04 -11.43 -6.22
N SER A 147 -1.92 -11.93 -6.75
CA SER A 147 -1.89 -13.12 -7.62
C SER A 147 -2.45 -14.37 -6.94
N GLU A 148 -2.25 -14.52 -5.64
CA GLU A 148 -2.75 -15.68 -4.89
C GLU A 148 -4.28 -15.71 -4.80
N LEU A 149 -4.96 -14.58 -4.95
CA LEU A 149 -6.44 -14.54 -4.93
C LEU A 149 -7.09 -15.25 -6.13
N TYR A 150 -6.30 -15.54 -7.16
CA TYR A 150 -6.72 -16.26 -8.37
C TYR A 150 -6.25 -17.73 -8.38
N ALA A 151 -5.50 -18.17 -7.37
CA ALA A 151 -4.98 -19.52 -7.28
C ALA A 151 -5.96 -20.47 -6.55
N ASP A 152 -5.96 -21.75 -6.92
CA ASP A 152 -6.84 -22.76 -6.32
C ASP A 152 -6.62 -22.92 -4.80
N GLY A 153 -5.37 -22.78 -4.34
CA GLY A 153 -5.00 -22.89 -2.92
C GLY A 153 -5.34 -21.66 -2.05
N PHE A 154 -5.99 -20.64 -2.61
CA PHE A 154 -6.34 -19.41 -1.89
C PHE A 154 -7.12 -19.66 -0.60
N LYS A 155 -8.17 -20.50 -0.67
CA LYS A 155 -9.08 -20.76 0.46
C LYS A 155 -8.37 -21.51 1.59
N ASP A 156 -7.49 -22.45 1.26
CA ASP A 156 -6.72 -23.20 2.25
C ASP A 156 -5.72 -22.30 2.97
N LYS A 157 -5.03 -21.41 2.22
CA LYS A 157 -4.16 -20.39 2.81
C LYS A 157 -4.97 -19.46 3.73
N LEU A 158 -6.13 -19.00 3.26
CA LEU A 158 -7.01 -18.12 4.04
C LEU A 158 -7.40 -18.76 5.37
N LYS A 159 -7.87 -20.01 5.35
CA LYS A 159 -8.22 -20.75 6.56
C LYS A 159 -7.06 -20.85 7.54
N ARG A 160 -5.88 -21.26 7.07
CA ARG A 160 -4.68 -21.38 7.93
C ARG A 160 -4.25 -20.05 8.54
N VAL A 161 -4.23 -18.98 7.74
CA VAL A 161 -3.86 -17.64 8.23
C VAL A 161 -4.90 -17.15 9.24
N TYR A 162 -6.19 -17.35 8.96
CA TYR A 162 -7.26 -16.99 9.87
C TYR A 162 -7.16 -17.70 11.22
N GLU A 163 -6.96 -19.02 11.22
CA GLU A 163 -6.80 -19.81 12.45
C GLU A 163 -5.62 -19.29 13.29
N PHE A 164 -4.48 -19.04 12.63
CA PHE A 164 -3.31 -18.45 13.29
C PHE A 164 -3.58 -17.06 13.88
N LYS A 165 -4.20 -16.15 13.10
CA LYS A 165 -4.49 -14.79 13.57
C LYS A 165 -5.53 -14.76 14.68
N SER A 166 -6.55 -15.62 14.61
CA SER A 166 -7.57 -15.72 15.64
C SER A 166 -6.98 -16.23 16.96
N ALA A 167 -6.16 -17.29 16.91
CA ALA A 167 -5.47 -17.80 18.08
C ALA A 167 -4.48 -16.77 18.66
N TYR A 168 -3.74 -16.06 17.81
CA TYR A 168 -2.82 -14.99 18.22
C TYR A 168 -3.55 -13.83 18.91
N ALA A 169 -4.70 -13.40 18.36
CA ALA A 169 -5.52 -12.34 18.92
C ALA A 169 -6.05 -12.69 20.32
N GLU A 170 -6.57 -13.90 20.47
CA GLU A 170 -7.11 -14.38 21.75
C GLU A 170 -6.00 -14.57 22.78
N ALA A 171 -4.89 -15.21 22.41
CA ALA A 171 -3.82 -15.54 23.34
C ALA A 171 -3.07 -14.30 23.87
N LEU A 172 -2.78 -13.31 23.02
CA LEU A 172 -1.99 -12.14 23.44
C LEU A 172 -2.83 -10.94 23.87
N TYR A 173 -4.04 -10.77 23.32
CA TYR A 173 -4.84 -9.57 23.54
C TYR A 173 -6.21 -9.87 24.15
N GLY A 174 -6.55 -11.15 24.39
CA GLY A 174 -7.87 -11.54 24.90
C GLY A 174 -9.01 -11.20 23.93
N LYS A 175 -8.69 -11.01 22.63
CA LYS A 175 -9.66 -10.64 21.59
C LYS A 175 -10.10 -11.87 20.81
N LYS A 176 -11.35 -12.25 20.98
CA LYS A 176 -11.98 -13.36 20.26
C LYS A 176 -12.43 -12.91 18.88
N ALA A 177 -12.60 -13.88 17.97
CA ALA A 177 -13.12 -13.64 16.63
C ALA A 177 -14.52 -12.99 16.61
N SER A 178 -15.29 -13.13 17.70
CA SER A 178 -16.59 -12.49 17.89
C SER A 178 -16.53 -11.01 18.26
N ASP A 179 -15.37 -10.52 18.69
CA ASP A 179 -15.24 -9.21 19.35
C ASP A 179 -14.96 -8.07 18.36
N ASP A 180 -14.55 -8.39 17.14
CA ASP A 180 -14.19 -7.42 16.11
C ASP A 180 -14.40 -8.01 14.70
N GLU A 181 -15.00 -7.25 13.80
CA GLU A 181 -15.24 -7.68 12.41
C GLU A 181 -13.93 -7.99 11.66
N ALA A 182 -12.83 -7.34 12.03
CA ALA A 182 -11.52 -7.57 11.43
C ALA A 182 -10.97 -8.98 11.73
N LEU A 183 -11.53 -9.68 12.73
CA LEU A 183 -11.23 -11.08 13.07
C LEU A 183 -12.34 -12.04 12.64
N ASN A 184 -13.34 -11.60 11.89
CA ASN A 184 -14.40 -12.47 11.40
C ASN A 184 -14.02 -13.10 10.06
N TYR A 185 -14.11 -14.43 9.95
CA TYR A 185 -13.71 -15.17 8.75
C TYR A 185 -14.46 -14.71 7.48
N GLU A 186 -15.79 -14.60 7.56
CA GLU A 186 -16.63 -14.24 6.42
C GLU A 186 -16.37 -12.81 5.96
N TYR A 187 -16.14 -11.90 6.91
CA TYR A 187 -15.74 -10.53 6.61
C TYR A 187 -14.39 -10.48 5.88
N ILE A 188 -13.37 -11.18 6.39
CA ILE A 188 -12.04 -11.24 5.78
C ILE A 188 -12.13 -11.85 4.36
N TYR A 189 -12.88 -12.94 4.20
CA TYR A 189 -13.09 -13.55 2.89
C TYR A 189 -13.74 -12.56 1.92
N LYS A 190 -14.83 -11.90 2.33
CA LYS A 190 -15.52 -10.90 1.51
C LYS A 190 -14.63 -9.71 1.18
N TYR A 191 -13.80 -9.25 2.12
CA TYR A 191 -12.82 -8.17 1.91
C TYR A 191 -11.84 -8.54 0.79
N LEU A 192 -11.28 -9.75 0.81
CA LEU A 192 -10.34 -10.23 -0.20
C LEU A 192 -11.00 -10.41 -1.57
N ILE A 193 -12.22 -10.97 -1.62
CA ILE A 193 -12.96 -11.15 -2.88
C ILE A 193 -13.34 -9.79 -3.48
N THR A 194 -13.78 -8.84 -2.67
CA THR A 194 -14.08 -7.47 -3.12
C THR A 194 -12.83 -6.81 -3.71
N CYS A 195 -11.69 -6.95 -3.03
CA CYS A 195 -10.40 -6.49 -3.55
C CYS A 195 -10.11 -7.13 -4.92
N ARG A 196 -10.09 -8.47 -5.00
CA ARG A 196 -9.83 -9.26 -6.22
C ARG A 196 -10.65 -8.78 -7.42
N ASP A 197 -11.94 -8.59 -7.21
CA ASP A 197 -12.88 -8.30 -8.29
C ASP A 197 -12.72 -6.86 -8.78
N LYS A 198 -12.55 -5.90 -7.86
CA LYS A 198 -12.40 -4.47 -8.23
C LYS A 198 -11.02 -4.15 -8.82
N ILE A 199 -9.94 -4.79 -8.36
CA ILE A 199 -8.58 -4.46 -8.82
C ILE A 199 -8.21 -5.09 -10.15
N LYS A 200 -8.95 -6.10 -10.61
CA LYS A 200 -8.64 -6.89 -11.81
C LYS A 200 -8.19 -6.07 -13.03
N PRO A 201 -8.79 -4.91 -13.35
CA PRO A 201 -8.36 -4.09 -14.51
C PRO A 201 -6.96 -3.48 -14.37
N PHE A 202 -6.44 -3.34 -13.15
CA PHE A 202 -5.19 -2.66 -12.86
C PHE A 202 -4.00 -3.62 -12.70
N VAL A 203 -4.24 -4.93 -12.52
CA VAL A 203 -3.20 -5.89 -12.15
C VAL A 203 -2.34 -6.29 -13.34
N ARG A 204 -1.01 -6.23 -13.20
CA ARG A 204 -0.04 -6.70 -14.21
C ARG A 204 1.28 -7.14 -13.57
N ASP A 205 2.07 -7.92 -14.30
CA ASP A 205 3.49 -8.14 -13.98
C ASP A 205 4.29 -6.83 -14.15
N THR A 206 4.47 -6.14 -13.04
CA THR A 206 5.24 -4.88 -12.97
C THR A 206 6.74 -5.11 -13.19
N THR A 207 7.27 -6.30 -12.91
CA THR A 207 8.69 -6.60 -13.06
C THR A 207 9.04 -6.68 -14.55
N ALA A 208 8.26 -7.44 -15.32
CA ALA A 208 8.43 -7.50 -16.77
C ALA A 208 8.18 -6.12 -17.42
N PHE A 209 7.12 -5.43 -17.00
CA PHE A 209 6.77 -4.09 -17.53
C PHE A 209 7.90 -3.08 -17.32
N LEU A 210 8.42 -2.95 -16.10
CA LEU A 210 9.49 -2.01 -15.78
C LEU A 210 10.81 -2.35 -16.48
N ASN A 211 11.15 -3.64 -16.60
CA ASN A 211 12.36 -4.07 -17.32
C ASN A 211 12.28 -3.72 -18.81
N ASN A 212 11.12 -3.90 -19.44
CA ASN A 212 10.93 -3.52 -20.85
C ASN A 212 10.99 -2.01 -21.03
N ALA A 213 10.29 -1.25 -20.18
CA ALA A 213 10.35 0.21 -20.22
C ALA A 213 11.78 0.75 -20.03
N TYR A 214 12.57 0.14 -19.13
CA TYR A 214 13.97 0.49 -18.95
C TYR A 214 14.80 0.26 -20.22
N ARG A 215 14.62 -0.89 -20.90
CA ARG A 215 15.29 -1.20 -22.18
C ARG A 215 14.88 -0.27 -23.31
N GLU A 216 13.65 0.24 -23.28
CA GLU A 216 13.13 1.25 -24.20
C GLU A 216 13.58 2.68 -23.86
N ASN A 217 14.52 2.84 -22.92
CA ASN A 217 15.05 4.13 -22.46
C ASN A 217 14.01 5.08 -21.83
N LYS A 218 12.89 4.53 -21.33
CA LYS A 218 11.85 5.31 -20.65
C LYS A 218 12.38 6.03 -19.41
N ASN A 219 11.78 7.17 -19.09
CA ASN A 219 12.05 7.93 -17.87
C ASN A 219 11.20 7.38 -16.72
N ILE A 220 11.87 6.73 -15.76
CA ILE A 220 11.24 6.09 -14.60
C ILE A 220 11.59 6.89 -13.35
N LEU A 221 10.56 7.36 -12.65
CA LEU A 221 10.69 8.06 -11.38
C LEU A 221 10.21 7.16 -10.23
N LEU A 222 11.09 6.89 -9.27
CA LEU A 222 10.75 6.14 -8.07
C LEU A 222 10.36 7.12 -6.96
N GLU A 223 9.12 7.02 -6.50
CA GLU A 223 8.55 7.83 -5.43
C GLU A 223 8.72 7.09 -4.10
N GLY A 224 9.66 7.56 -3.28
CA GLY A 224 9.88 7.07 -1.93
C GLY A 224 8.89 7.67 -0.94
N GLN A 225 8.42 6.84 -0.02
CA GLN A 225 7.61 7.24 1.13
C GLN A 225 8.48 7.30 2.40
N LEU A 226 8.06 8.04 3.42
CA LEU A 226 8.85 8.25 4.65
C LEU A 226 10.26 8.81 4.34
N GLY A 227 11.20 8.69 5.27
CA GLY A 227 12.58 9.11 5.08
C GLY A 227 13.54 8.08 5.67
N SER A 228 14.82 8.22 5.34
CA SER A 228 15.88 7.25 5.64
C SER A 228 16.04 6.95 7.13
N LEU A 229 15.59 7.84 8.01
CA LEU A 229 15.74 7.67 9.46
C LEU A 229 14.53 6.99 10.12
N ARG A 230 13.54 6.59 9.31
CA ARG A 230 12.49 5.61 9.66
C ARG A 230 12.69 4.26 8.96
N ASP A 231 13.85 4.06 8.35
CA ASP A 231 14.20 2.78 7.73
C ASP A 231 14.34 1.69 8.82
N PRO A 232 13.79 0.47 8.63
CA PRO A 232 13.87 -0.58 9.65
C PRO A 232 15.28 -1.06 10.00
N ASP A 233 16.26 -0.85 9.10
CA ASP A 233 17.64 -1.30 9.27
C ASP A 233 18.58 -0.15 9.68
N ASN A 234 18.35 1.05 9.14
CA ASN A 234 19.25 2.20 9.29
C ASN A 234 18.65 3.37 10.09
N GLY A 235 17.35 3.30 10.42
CA GLY A 235 16.63 4.30 11.20
C GLY A 235 16.85 4.17 12.70
N ILE A 236 16.06 4.96 13.46
CA ILE A 236 16.03 4.95 14.93
C ILE A 236 14.86 4.12 15.44
#